data_AF-A0A925K0S4-F1
#
_entry.id   AF-A0A925K0S4-F1
#
_cell.length_a   1.000
_cell.length_b   1.000
_cell.length_c   1.000
_cell.angle_alpha   90.00
_cell.angle_beta   90.00
_cell.angle_gamma   90.00
#
_symmetry.space_group_name_H-M   'P 1'
#
loop_
_entity.id
_entity.type
_entity.pdbx_description
1 polymer ?
#
loop_
_entity_poly.entity_id
_entity_poly.type
_entity_poly.pdbx_seq_one_letter_code
_entity_poly.pdbx_strand_id
1 'polypeptide(L)' 'MANEKPKVANEISEGTGQFDARFVLWRRFCDENNIAVETLPSDLTGESKDCWEKLKNEQLHKPAESDE' A
#
# COMPACT_ATOMS: atom_id res chain seq x y z
N MET A 1 -16.27 28.43 9.12
CA MET A 1 -16.58 27.00 8.90
C MET A 1 -16.30 26.69 7.44
N ALA A 2 -15.26 25.92 7.13
CA ALA A 2 -15.14 25.08 5.92
C ALA A 2 -13.79 24.37 6.00
N ASN A 3 -13.81 23.10 6.40
CA ASN A 3 -12.64 22.24 6.47
C ASN A 3 -12.39 21.66 5.07
N GLU A 4 -11.69 22.41 4.21
CA GLU A 4 -11.36 22.00 2.85
C GLU A 4 -10.24 20.94 2.89
N LYS A 5 -10.64 19.67 3.01
CA LYS A 5 -9.74 18.54 2.76
C LYS A 5 -9.38 18.59 1.27
N PRO A 6 -8.09 18.65 0.89
CA PRO A 6 -7.72 18.54 -0.51
C PRO A 6 -8.24 17.18 -1.00
N LYS A 7 -9.19 17.23 -1.93
CA LYS A 7 -9.75 16.05 -2.58
C LYS A 7 -8.65 15.52 -3.49
N VAL A 8 -7.82 14.62 -2.93
CA VAL A 8 -6.80 13.90 -3.69
C VAL A 8 -7.51 13.24 -4.86
N ALA A 9 -7.28 13.76 -6.07
CA ALA A 9 -7.81 13.19 -7.27
C ALA A 9 -7.16 11.82 -7.45
N ASN A 10 -7.96 10.75 -7.43
CA ASN A 10 -7.56 9.42 -7.86
C ASN A 10 -7.44 9.40 -9.39
N GLU A 11 -6.64 10.30 -9.96
CA GLU A 11 -6.40 10.35 -11.39
C GLU A 11 -5.20 9.46 -11.70
N ILE A 12 -5.48 8.22 -12.08
CA ILE A 12 -4.47 7.24 -12.47
C ILE A 12 -4.10 7.57 -13.93
N SER A 13 -2.99 8.27 -14.16
CA SER A 13 -2.52 8.61 -15.51
C SER A 13 -2.26 7.34 -16.34
N GLU A 14 -2.89 7.25 -17.51
CA GLU A 14 -2.84 6.08 -18.43
C GLU A 14 -1.49 5.89 -19.17
N GLY A 15 -0.44 6.63 -18.80
CA GLY A 15 0.92 6.42 -19.28
C GLY A 15 1.78 5.91 -18.14
N THR A 16 2.07 4.61 -18.10
CA THR A 16 2.97 3.89 -17.16
C THR A 16 3.90 4.82 -16.37
N GLY A 17 3.43 5.32 -15.22
CA GLY A 17 4.06 6.43 -14.50
C GLY A 17 3.83 6.28 -13.01
N GLN A 18 4.91 5.94 -12.29
CA GLN A 18 4.96 5.62 -10.85
C GLN A 18 3.95 4.54 -10.43
N PHE A 19 4.38 3.27 -10.49
CA PHE A 19 3.72 2.28 -9.65
C PHE A 19 3.90 2.72 -8.20
N ASP A 20 2.81 3.06 -7.53
CA ASP A 20 2.76 3.38 -6.11
C ASP A 20 3.59 2.32 -5.37
N ALA A 21 4.57 2.73 -4.57
CA ALA A 21 5.50 1.79 -3.92
C ALA A 21 4.71 0.73 -3.11
N ARG A 22 3.55 1.12 -2.59
CA ARG A 22 2.59 0.23 -1.94
C ARG A 22 1.97 -0.79 -2.89
N PHE A 23 1.65 -0.41 -4.12
CA PHE A 23 1.09 -1.30 -5.13
C PHE A 23 2.11 -2.33 -5.62
N VAL A 24 3.38 -1.92 -5.82
CA VAL A 24 4.47 -2.86 -6.15
C VAL A 24 4.69 -3.85 -5.00
N LEU A 25 4.69 -3.35 -3.76
CA LEU A 25 4.84 -4.18 -2.57
C LEU A 25 3.67 -5.17 -2.44
N TRP A 26 2.45 -4.72 -2.67
CA TRP A 26 1.25 -5.57 -2.68
C TRP A 26 1.36 -6.68 -3.71
N ARG A 27 1.72 -6.31 -4.94
CA ARG A 27 1.94 -7.25 -6.05
C ARG A 27 2.95 -8.34 -5.71
N ARG A 28 4.08 -7.98 -5.09
CA ARG A 28 5.10 -8.95 -4.67
C ARG A 28 4.60 -9.85 -3.55
N PHE A 29 3.97 -9.27 -2.53
CA PHE A 29 3.36 -10.04 -1.45
C PHE A 29 2.34 -11.06 -1.96
N CYS A 30 1.51 -10.65 -2.92
CA CYS A 30 0.55 -11.52 -3.58
C CYS A 30 1.22 -12.69 -4.31
N ASP A 31 2.27 -12.43 -5.07
CA ASP A 31 3.03 -13.46 -5.79
C ASP A 31 3.65 -14.50 -4.83
N GLU A 32 4.31 -14.03 -3.77
CA GLU A 32 4.98 -14.90 -2.79
C GLU A 32 4.00 -15.73 -1.93
N ASN A 33 2.81 -15.21 -1.66
CA ASN A 33 1.80 -15.88 -0.83
C ASN A 33 0.72 -16.59 -1.65
N ASN A 34 0.86 -16.64 -2.99
CA ASN A 34 -0.12 -17.22 -3.90
C ASN A 34 -1.53 -16.59 -3.77
N ILE A 35 -1.57 -15.28 -3.52
CA ILE A 35 -2.79 -14.48 -3.39
C ILE A 35 -3.06 -13.80 -4.72
N ALA A 36 -4.33 -13.75 -5.15
CA ALA A 36 -4.68 -13.00 -6.35
C ALA A 36 -4.39 -11.51 -6.15
N VAL A 37 -3.74 -10.84 -7.11
CA VAL A 37 -3.49 -9.39 -7.04
C VAL A 37 -4.80 -8.58 -6.91
N GLU A 38 -5.90 -9.14 -7.39
CA GLU A 38 -7.26 -8.59 -7.31
C GLU A 38 -7.84 -8.67 -5.89
N THR A 39 -7.27 -9.50 -5.01
CA THR A 39 -7.60 -9.52 -3.59
C THR A 39 -7.21 -8.18 -2.97
N LEU A 40 -8.02 -7.68 -2.04
CA LEU A 40 -7.68 -6.47 -1.29
C LEU A 40 -6.95 -6.85 0.00
N PRO A 41 -6.04 -5.98 0.50
CA PRO A 41 -5.48 -6.11 1.85
C PRO A 41 -6.52 -6.33 2.96
N SER A 42 -7.72 -5.76 2.78
CA SER A 42 -8.83 -5.87 3.72
C SER A 42 -9.49 -7.25 3.71
N ASP A 43 -9.40 -7.97 2.59
CA ASP A 43 -9.89 -9.35 2.44
C ASP A 43 -8.91 -10.39 3.00
N LEU A 44 -7.69 -9.98 3.33
CA LEU A 44 -6.76 -10.87 4.02
C LEU A 44 -7.27 -11.20 5.43
N THR A 45 -7.11 -12.45 5.81
CA THR A 45 -7.51 -12.95 7.13
C THR A 45 -6.37 -13.70 7.80
N GLY A 46 -6.32 -13.65 9.14
CA GLY A 46 -5.35 -14.41 9.92
C GLY A 46 -3.91 -13.97 9.68
N GLU A 47 -3.03 -14.95 9.46
CA GLU A 47 -1.58 -14.75 9.38
C GLU A 47 -1.16 -13.91 8.16
N SER A 48 -1.81 -14.10 7.01
CA SER A 48 -1.49 -13.33 5.79
C SER A 48 -1.75 -11.83 5.97
N LYS A 49 -2.77 -11.46 6.76
CA LYS A 49 -3.04 -10.05 7.09
C LYS A 49 -1.94 -9.47 7.96
N ASP A 50 -1.56 -10.17 9.04
CA ASP A 50 -0.49 -9.73 9.95
C ASP A 50 0.86 -9.59 9.21
N CYS A 51 1.20 -10.56 8.36
CA CYS A 51 2.37 -10.50 7.50
C CYS A 51 2.33 -9.30 6.53
N TRP A 52 1.19 -9.04 5.90
CA TRP A 52 1.03 -7.87 5.04
C TRP A 52 1.15 -6.55 5.81
N GLU A 53 0.53 -6.45 6.97
CA GLU A 53 0.61 -5.23 7.80
C GLU A 53 2.04 -4.96 8.28
N LYS A 54 2.78 -6.00 8.68
CA LYS A 54 4.20 -5.91 9.03
C LYS A 54 5.07 -5.51 7.84
N LEU A 55 4.93 -6.19 6.70
CA LEU A 55 5.70 -5.88 5.48
C LEU A 55 5.44 -4.45 5.00
N LYS A 56 4.17 -4.04 4.99
CA LYS A 56 3.77 -2.67 4.66
C LYS A 56 4.44 -1.67 5.59
N ASN A 57 4.42 -1.93 6.90
CA ASN A 57 5.04 -1.04 7.89
C ASN A 57 6.58 -1.01 7.73
N GLU A 58 7.24 -2.14 7.58
CA GLU A 58 8.70 -2.19 7.41
C GLU A 58 9.18 -1.45 6.15
N GLN A 59 8.45 -1.60 5.04
CA GLN A 59 8.87 -1.10 3.73
C GLN A 59 8.39 0.32 3.42
N LEU A 60 7.25 0.76 3.98
CA LEU A 60 6.73 2.12 3.78
C LEU A 60 7.00 3.07 4.96
N HIS A 61 7.28 2.55 6.16
CA HIS A 61 7.62 3.36 7.35
C HIS A 61 9.13 3.32 7.66
N LYS A 62 9.99 2.98 6.70
CA LYS A 62 11.43 3.20 6.88
C LYS A 62 11.66 4.73 7.00
N PRO A 63 12.17 5.22 8.15
CA PRO A 63 12.12 6.63 8.49
C PRO A 63 13.09 7.41 7.61
N ALA A 64 12.58 8.40 6.88
CA ALA A 64 13.37 9.61 6.71
C ALA A 64 13.13 10.44 7.98
N GLU A 65 14.06 10.33 8.95
CA GLU A 65 14.19 11.18 10.16
C GLU A 65 13.04 11.01 11.21
N SER A 66 13.27 10.63 12.48
CA SER A 66 14.03 11.28 13.56
C SER A 66 13.86 12.79 13.60
N ASP A 67 12.90 13.26 14.41
CA ASP A 67 12.99 14.50 15.19
C ASP A 67 12.00 14.33 16.37
N GLU A 68 12.49 13.71 17.45
CA GLU A 68 12.69 14.25 18.81
C GLU A 68 11.46 14.14 19.72
#